data_AF-A0A7W7RAE4-F1
#
_entry.id   AF-A0A7W7RAE4-F1
#
_cell.length_a   1.000
_cell.length_b   1.000
_cell.length_c   1.000
_cell.angle_alpha   90.00
_cell.angle_beta   90.00
_cell.angle_gamma   90.00
#
_symmetry.space_group_name_H-M   'P 1'
#
loop_
_entity.id
_entity.type
_entity.pdbx_description
1 polymer ?
#
loop_
_entity_poly.entity_id
_entity_poly.type
_entity_poly.pdbx_seq_one_letter_code
_entity_poly.pdbx_strand_id
1 'polypeptide(L)'
;MVWALSGDAPVADVNEYAVLGCMAETADRDGCGTWQSKETIASRVHVSEETVKRCWRNMRRRGLIAKGDQSLVKHYRADRRPVVYDLLIPYDWFSNIERTNAERARLGREPLTPENRPPIAPAQPKKQRADKGASRPKRTPSDQEGPERGNSETPRGKTSETPHGGTASHRRGNCKSSTGGLVDPQTSTFNPTTEPVASPVLPSIREPDARASKARTGEERTDGGEVEQQETQGPGVPVASQGVELLVELGRREPRMALAGKVLSDQGALVEGLLAVGWSWSALLNVLGAPLPEKITRSVGAVIAKRIELIPACPPVQRDPSVLPAGVPAPRTVEQELESRSQHECQGRDGECGRQVPTKGALCSACKKPCSAGCGRGPAEPARRDGLCRGCIQDEADAALPRCLDGCGRPAVRSDGRCPACHREETGRRAEEQELAQAREALAALLGTESAGAPS
;
A
#
# COMPACT_ATOMS: atom_id res chain seq x y z
N MET A 1 -12.46 2.24 0.29
CA MET A 1 -11.07 2.26 -0.21
C MET A 1 -10.47 0.86 -0.38
N VAL A 2 -10.64 -0.06 0.57
CA VAL A 2 -10.04 -1.42 0.52
C VAL A 2 -10.42 -2.23 -0.73
N TRP A 3 -11.68 -2.24 -1.16
CA TRP A 3 -12.16 -3.13 -2.25
C TRP A 3 -11.50 -2.90 -3.62
N ALA A 4 -11.17 -1.65 -3.98
CA ALA A 4 -10.55 -1.35 -5.27
C ALA A 4 -9.12 -1.88 -5.35
N LEU A 5 -8.45 -2.05 -4.20
CA LEU A 5 -7.07 -2.51 -4.07
C LEU A 5 -6.96 -3.99 -3.65
N SER A 6 -8.05 -4.59 -3.14
CA SER A 6 -8.11 -6.00 -2.75
C SER A 6 -8.10 -6.99 -3.91
N GLY A 7 -8.19 -6.51 -5.16
CA GLY A 7 -8.21 -7.35 -6.36
C GLY A 7 -9.58 -7.90 -6.76
N ASP A 8 -10.62 -7.65 -5.96
CA ASP A 8 -12.00 -8.10 -6.24
C ASP A 8 -12.68 -7.28 -7.36
N ALA A 9 -12.21 -6.05 -7.60
CA ALA A 9 -12.76 -5.18 -8.64
C ALA A 9 -12.58 -5.78 -10.05
N PRO A 10 -13.65 -5.91 -10.87
CA PRO A 10 -13.57 -6.50 -12.21
C PRO A 10 -12.96 -5.53 -13.24
N VAL A 11 -11.68 -5.23 -13.09
CA VAL A 11 -10.87 -4.39 -13.99
C VAL A 11 -10.26 -5.24 -15.12
N ALA A 12 -10.13 -4.66 -16.32
CA ALA A 12 -9.65 -5.38 -17.49
C ALA A 12 -8.13 -5.28 -17.68
N ASP A 13 -7.50 -4.25 -17.13
CA ASP A 13 -6.05 -4.06 -17.19
C ASP A 13 -5.49 -3.21 -16.04
N VAL A 14 -4.16 -3.18 -15.96
CA VAL A 14 -3.40 -2.42 -14.96
C VAL A 14 -3.71 -0.92 -15.00
N ASN A 15 -4.01 -0.36 -16.18
CA ASN A 15 -4.35 1.06 -16.30
C ASN A 15 -5.74 1.33 -15.70
N GLU A 16 -6.72 0.46 -15.96
CA GLU A 16 -8.03 0.55 -15.31
C GLU A 16 -7.93 0.38 -13.79
N TYR A 17 -7.08 -0.54 -13.32
CA TYR A 17 -6.80 -0.71 -11.89
C TYR A 17 -6.24 0.57 -11.27
N ALA A 18 -5.20 1.16 -11.87
CA ALA A 18 -4.57 2.38 -11.38
C ALA A 18 -5.55 3.58 -11.41
N VAL A 19 -6.31 3.74 -12.49
CA VAL A 19 -7.34 4.79 -12.60
C VAL A 19 -8.43 4.61 -11.55
N LEU A 20 -8.93 3.39 -11.36
CA LEU A 20 -9.97 3.10 -10.36
C LEU A 20 -9.45 3.32 -8.94
N GLY A 21 -8.22 2.89 -8.64
CA GLY A 21 -7.57 3.13 -7.35
C GLY A 21 -7.44 4.61 -7.04
N CYS A 22 -7.01 5.42 -8.01
CA CYS A 22 -6.92 6.88 -7.86
C CYS A 22 -8.28 7.52 -7.58
N MET A 23 -9.33 7.09 -8.28
CA MET A 23 -10.70 7.53 -8.04
C MET A 23 -11.19 7.14 -6.63
N ALA A 24 -10.91 5.91 -6.20
CA ALA A 24 -11.35 5.36 -4.92
C ALA A 24 -10.68 6.02 -3.71
N GLU A 25 -9.50 6.63 -3.87
CA GLU A 25 -8.82 7.39 -2.83
C GLU A 25 -9.61 8.65 -2.42
N THR A 26 -10.28 9.29 -3.37
CA THR A 26 -11.05 10.53 -3.15
C THR A 26 -12.56 10.33 -3.01
N ALA A 27 -13.04 9.11 -3.29
CA ALA A 27 -14.44 8.76 -3.13
C ALA A 27 -14.83 8.65 -1.65
N ASP A 28 -16.10 8.95 -1.36
CA ASP A 28 -16.71 8.68 -0.07
C ASP A 28 -16.70 7.16 0.22
N ARG A 29 -17.02 6.77 1.47
CA ARG A 29 -17.06 5.35 1.88
C ARG A 29 -18.07 4.52 1.09
N ASP A 30 -19.13 5.15 0.58
CA ASP A 30 -20.15 4.57 -0.28
C ASP A 30 -19.75 4.52 -1.76
N GLY A 31 -18.55 5.01 -2.10
CA GLY A 31 -18.02 5.08 -3.46
C GLY A 31 -18.49 6.30 -4.26
N CYS A 32 -19.27 7.22 -3.67
CA CYS A 32 -19.80 8.38 -4.38
C CYS A 32 -18.86 9.59 -4.36
N GLY A 33 -19.09 10.54 -5.27
CA GLY A 33 -18.53 11.89 -5.17
C GLY A 33 -17.10 12.05 -5.67
N THR A 34 -16.63 11.22 -6.60
CA THR A 34 -15.31 11.39 -7.21
C THR A 34 -15.33 12.49 -8.27
N TRP A 35 -14.65 13.62 -8.05
CA TRP A 35 -14.66 14.77 -8.97
C TRP A 35 -13.28 15.12 -9.56
N GLN A 36 -12.30 14.22 -9.46
CA GLN A 36 -10.97 14.43 -10.03
C GLN A 36 -11.03 14.62 -11.55
N SER A 37 -10.24 15.58 -12.06
CA SER A 37 -10.15 15.81 -13.49
C SER A 37 -9.38 14.68 -14.20
N LYS A 38 -9.62 14.50 -15.50
CA LYS A 38 -8.89 13.54 -16.34
C LYS A 38 -7.38 13.81 -16.35
N GLU A 39 -6.98 15.08 -16.29
CA GLU A 39 -5.59 15.54 -16.24
C GLU A 39 -4.94 15.16 -14.90
N THR A 40 -5.64 15.40 -13.79
CA THR A 40 -5.19 15.03 -12.44
C THR A 40 -4.96 13.53 -12.32
N ILE A 41 -5.91 12.72 -12.80
CA ILE A 41 -5.77 11.26 -12.78
C ILE A 41 -4.63 10.82 -13.69
N ALA A 42 -4.55 11.34 -14.92
CA ALA A 42 -3.50 11.03 -15.88
C ALA A 42 -2.10 11.28 -15.33
N SER A 43 -1.92 12.43 -14.67
CA SER A 43 -0.67 12.81 -13.99
C SER A 43 -0.33 11.85 -12.84
N ARG A 44 -1.29 11.53 -11.96
CA ARG A 44 -1.07 10.65 -10.80
C ARG A 44 -0.73 9.21 -11.17
N VAL A 45 -1.35 8.67 -12.23
CA VAL A 45 -1.15 7.28 -12.65
C VAL A 45 -0.15 7.13 -13.79
N HIS A 46 0.48 8.22 -14.22
CA HIS A 46 1.47 8.27 -15.30
C HIS A 46 0.98 7.70 -16.65
N VAL A 47 -0.22 8.09 -17.08
CA VAL A 47 -0.80 7.72 -18.39
C VAL A 47 -1.32 8.95 -19.12
N SER A 48 -1.65 8.80 -20.41
CA SER A 48 -2.27 9.89 -21.18
C SER A 48 -3.75 10.12 -20.80
N GLU A 49 -4.25 11.34 -20.98
CA GLU A 49 -5.68 11.65 -20.78
C GLU A 49 -6.61 10.77 -21.63
N GLU A 50 -6.20 10.43 -22.85
CA GLU A 50 -6.97 9.54 -23.73
C GLU A 50 -7.08 8.12 -23.15
N THR A 51 -6.04 7.67 -22.42
CA THR A 51 -6.08 6.40 -21.70
C THR A 51 -7.10 6.46 -20.57
N VAL A 52 -7.11 7.54 -19.79
CA VAL A 52 -8.12 7.76 -18.72
C VAL A 52 -9.54 7.76 -19.30
N LYS A 53 -9.78 8.51 -20.38
CA LYS A 53 -11.10 8.54 -21.07
C LYS A 53 -11.52 7.15 -21.57
N ARG A 54 -10.59 6.37 -22.12
CA ARG A 54 -10.82 4.99 -22.56
C ARG A 54 -11.21 4.10 -21.38
N CYS A 55 -10.46 4.16 -20.27
CA CYS A 55 -10.74 3.42 -19.05
C CYS A 55 -12.12 3.78 -18.49
N TRP A 56 -12.46 5.07 -18.38
CA TRP A 56 -13.80 5.51 -17.98
C TRP A 56 -14.90 4.95 -18.87
N ARG A 57 -14.75 5.01 -20.20
CA ARG A 57 -15.74 4.45 -21.15
C ARG A 57 -15.95 2.95 -20.96
N ASN A 58 -14.89 2.20 -20.68
CA ASN A 58 -14.96 0.77 -20.45
C ASN A 58 -15.57 0.43 -19.08
N MET A 59 -15.19 1.15 -18.03
CA MET A 59 -15.74 0.98 -16.68
C MET A 59 -17.23 1.33 -16.65
N ARG A 60 -17.65 2.42 -17.32
CA ARG A 60 -19.06 2.79 -17.47
C ARG A 60 -19.88 1.73 -18.20
N ARG A 61 -19.36 1.19 -19.30
CA ARG A 61 -20.06 0.13 -20.05
C ARG A 61 -20.32 -1.14 -19.23
N ARG A 62 -19.45 -1.42 -18.26
CA ARG A 62 -19.60 -2.57 -17.35
C ARG A 62 -20.38 -2.25 -16.08
N GLY A 63 -20.72 -0.98 -15.84
CA GLY A 63 -21.35 -0.56 -14.59
C GLY A 63 -20.41 -0.55 -13.39
N LEU A 64 -19.08 -0.40 -13.59
CA LEU A 64 -18.16 -0.15 -12.46
C LEU A 64 -18.27 1.29 -11.95
N ILE A 65 -18.57 2.23 -12.85
CA ILE A 65 -18.74 3.64 -12.52
C ILE A 65 -19.96 4.22 -13.25
N ALA A 66 -20.62 5.20 -12.63
CA ALA A 66 -21.70 5.99 -13.22
C ALA A 66 -21.47 7.48 -13.01
N LYS A 67 -22.17 8.33 -13.77
CA LYS A 67 -22.16 9.76 -13.48
C LYS A 67 -22.83 9.97 -12.12
N GLY A 68 -22.12 10.60 -11.20
CA GLY A 68 -22.64 10.97 -9.89
C GLY A 68 -23.33 12.33 -9.92
N ASP A 69 -23.48 12.91 -8.74
CA ASP A 69 -24.06 14.25 -8.59
C ASP A 69 -23.11 15.34 -9.12
N GLN A 70 -23.48 15.93 -10.26
CA GLN A 70 -22.71 17.02 -10.88
C GLN A 70 -22.84 18.36 -10.13
N SER A 71 -23.72 18.45 -9.13
CA SER A 71 -23.88 19.66 -8.32
C SER A 71 -22.65 19.92 -7.43
N LEU A 72 -21.90 18.87 -7.06
CA LEU A 72 -20.71 18.95 -6.21
C LEU A 72 -19.59 19.83 -6.80
N VAL A 73 -19.61 20.04 -8.11
CA VAL A 73 -18.61 20.84 -8.84
C VAL A 73 -19.18 22.18 -9.33
N LYS A 74 -20.37 22.57 -8.85
CA LYS A 74 -21.06 23.80 -9.28
C LYS A 74 -20.30 25.07 -8.89
N HIS A 75 -19.51 25.04 -7.82
CA HIS A 75 -18.65 26.15 -7.40
C HIS A 75 -17.49 26.42 -8.38
N TYR A 76 -17.12 25.44 -9.21
CA TYR A 76 -16.17 25.67 -10.30
C TYR A 76 -16.84 26.39 -11.48
N ARG A 77 -16.05 27.14 -12.26
CA ARG A 77 -16.51 27.78 -13.49
C ARG A 77 -16.95 26.74 -14.53
N ALA A 78 -18.03 27.03 -15.27
CA ALA A 78 -18.69 26.10 -16.19
C ALA A 78 -17.76 25.48 -17.25
N ASP A 79 -16.79 26.26 -17.74
CA ASP A 79 -15.78 25.86 -18.74
C ASP A 79 -14.75 24.85 -18.23
N ARG A 80 -14.61 24.72 -16.90
CA ARG A 80 -13.56 23.91 -16.26
C ARG A 80 -14.12 22.90 -15.24
N ARG A 81 -15.43 22.65 -15.25
CA ARG A 81 -16.04 21.68 -14.31
C ARG A 81 -15.59 20.26 -14.66
N PRO A 82 -14.96 19.53 -13.72
CA PRO A 82 -14.72 18.11 -13.92
C PRO A 82 -16.04 17.35 -13.86
N VAL A 83 -16.07 16.14 -14.44
CA VAL A 83 -17.23 15.27 -14.38
C VAL A 83 -17.18 14.48 -13.07
N VAL A 84 -18.26 14.51 -12.32
CA VAL A 84 -18.37 13.72 -11.09
C VAL A 84 -18.76 12.28 -11.44
N TYR A 85 -18.05 11.31 -10.89
CA TYR A 85 -18.35 9.90 -11.01
C TYR A 85 -18.60 9.26 -9.64
N ASP A 86 -19.49 8.29 -9.64
CA ASP A 86 -19.73 7.39 -8.53
C ASP A 86 -19.21 6.00 -8.88
N LEU A 87 -18.52 5.38 -7.94
CA LEU A 87 -18.08 4.00 -8.00
C LEU A 87 -19.26 3.11 -7.56
N LEU A 88 -19.71 2.25 -8.46
CA LEU A 88 -20.88 1.41 -8.25
C LEU A 88 -20.51 0.13 -7.49
N ILE A 89 -20.07 0.28 -6.25
CA ILE A 89 -19.69 -0.84 -5.38
C ILE A 89 -20.92 -1.77 -5.19
N PRO A 90 -20.83 -3.08 -5.51
CA PRO A 90 -21.91 -4.03 -5.29
C PRO A 90 -22.40 -4.02 -3.84
N TYR A 91 -23.70 -4.23 -3.64
CA TYR A 91 -24.31 -4.23 -2.31
C TYR A 91 -23.63 -5.22 -1.35
N ASP A 92 -23.34 -6.42 -1.82
CA ASP A 92 -22.76 -7.51 -1.01
C ASP A 92 -21.31 -7.26 -0.59
N TRP A 93 -20.65 -6.24 -1.16
CA TRP A 93 -19.26 -5.90 -0.83
C TRP A 93 -19.14 -4.95 0.36
N PHE A 94 -20.25 -4.39 0.82
CA PHE A 94 -20.27 -3.60 2.03
C PHE A 94 -20.31 -4.51 3.26
N SER A 95 -19.22 -4.51 4.03
CA SER A 95 -19.15 -5.27 5.29
C SER A 95 -20.15 -4.81 6.35
N ASN A 96 -20.62 -3.56 6.26
CA ASN A 96 -21.67 -3.02 7.12
C ASN A 96 -22.50 -2.00 6.33
N ILE A 97 -23.62 -2.48 5.79
CA ILE A 97 -24.50 -1.67 4.96
C ILE A 97 -25.28 -0.65 5.79
N GLU A 98 -25.67 -0.99 7.02
CA GLU A 98 -26.47 -0.11 7.89
C GLU A 98 -25.70 1.15 8.24
N ARG A 99 -24.41 1.02 8.56
CA ARG A 99 -23.52 2.15 8.82
C ARG A 99 -23.35 3.02 7.57
N THR A 100 -23.23 2.39 6.41
CA THR A 100 -23.08 3.10 5.13
C THR A 100 -24.35 3.88 4.80
N ASN A 101 -25.52 3.25 4.97
CA ASN A 101 -26.83 3.88 4.76
C ASN A 101 -27.13 4.97 5.79
N ALA A 102 -26.71 4.82 7.05
CA ALA A 102 -26.82 5.86 8.07
C ALA A 102 -25.99 7.10 7.73
N GLU A 103 -24.78 6.91 7.18
CA GLU A 103 -23.95 8.03 6.72
C GLU A 103 -24.55 8.70 5.48
N ARG A 104 -25.08 7.92 4.53
CA ARG A 104 -25.82 8.45 3.38
C ARG A 104 -27.03 9.27 3.82
N ALA A 105 -27.78 8.80 4.81
CA ALA A 105 -28.90 9.56 5.37
C ALA A 105 -28.46 10.90 5.97
N ARG A 106 -27.31 10.97 6.66
CA ARG A 106 -26.73 12.24 7.15
C ARG A 106 -26.36 13.19 6.02
N LEU A 107 -25.91 12.65 4.90
CA LEU A 107 -25.59 13.40 3.68
C LEU A 107 -26.83 13.70 2.81
N GLY A 108 -28.03 13.32 3.24
CA GLY A 108 -29.28 13.50 2.49
C GLY A 108 -29.39 12.65 1.23
N ARG A 109 -28.67 11.53 1.15
CA ARG A 109 -28.66 10.60 0.00
C ARG A 109 -29.57 9.41 0.27
N GLU A 110 -30.18 8.88 -0.79
CA GLU A 110 -31.00 7.66 -0.71
C GLU A 110 -30.19 6.44 -0.23
N PRO A 111 -30.80 5.51 0.52
CA PRO A 111 -30.13 4.31 0.97
C PRO A 111 -29.70 3.42 -0.20
N LEU A 112 -28.57 2.74 -0.03
CA LEU A 112 -28.13 1.70 -0.95
C LEU A 112 -29.02 0.47 -0.75
N THR A 113 -29.51 -0.06 -1.87
CA THR A 113 -30.27 -1.30 -1.94
C THR A 113 -29.64 -2.24 -2.98
N PRO A 114 -29.92 -3.55 -2.94
CA PRO A 114 -29.43 -4.50 -3.95
C PRO A 114 -29.81 -4.11 -5.38
N GLU A 115 -30.98 -3.49 -5.56
CA GLU A 115 -31.49 -3.03 -6.87
C GLU A 115 -30.65 -1.86 -7.41
N ASN A 116 -30.26 -0.93 -6.54
CA ASN A 116 -29.45 0.24 -6.90
C ASN A 116 -27.94 -0.07 -7.02
N ARG A 117 -27.50 -1.21 -6.47
CA ARG A 117 -26.11 -1.68 -6.49
C ARG A 117 -26.03 -3.17 -6.88
N PRO A 118 -26.41 -3.51 -8.12
CA PRO A 118 -26.37 -4.89 -8.58
C PRO A 118 -24.93 -5.42 -8.68
N PRO A 119 -24.74 -6.75 -8.70
CA PRO A 119 -23.44 -7.36 -8.97
C PRO A 119 -22.87 -6.88 -10.32
N ILE A 120 -21.58 -6.55 -10.33
CA ILE A 120 -20.89 -6.10 -11.54
C ILE A 120 -20.44 -7.32 -12.37
N ALA A 121 -20.64 -7.26 -13.68
CA ALA A 121 -20.15 -8.28 -14.60
C ALA A 121 -18.61 -8.36 -14.61
N PRO A 122 -18.01 -9.56 -14.76
CA PRO A 122 -16.57 -9.72 -14.82
C PRO A 122 -15.97 -8.98 -16.03
N ALA A 123 -14.71 -8.54 -15.91
CA ALA A 123 -14.00 -7.94 -17.01
C ALA A 123 -13.83 -8.96 -18.16
N GLN A 124 -14.20 -8.55 -19.38
CA GLN A 124 -13.94 -9.36 -20.55
C GLN A 124 -12.43 -9.47 -20.78
N PRO A 125 -11.87 -10.67 -21.00
CA PRO A 125 -10.45 -10.81 -21.27
C PRO A 125 -10.09 -10.06 -22.55
N LYS A 126 -8.89 -9.46 -22.57
CA LYS A 126 -8.40 -8.80 -23.78
C LYS A 126 -8.36 -9.81 -24.91
N LYS A 127 -9.08 -9.52 -26.01
CA LYS A 127 -8.93 -10.29 -27.25
C LYS A 127 -7.45 -10.28 -27.62
N GLN A 128 -6.85 -11.47 -27.63
CA GLN A 128 -5.50 -11.60 -28.13
C GLN A 128 -5.51 -11.23 -29.61
N ARG A 129 -4.49 -10.48 -30.01
CA ARG A 129 -4.28 -10.17 -31.43
C ARG A 129 -4.04 -11.49 -32.16
N ALA A 130 -4.69 -11.68 -33.31
CA ALA A 130 -4.59 -12.92 -34.08
C ALA A 130 -3.15 -13.18 -34.57
N ASP A 131 -2.37 -12.12 -34.71
CA ASP A 131 -0.95 -12.09 -35.06
C ASP A 131 0.01 -12.40 -33.89
N LYS A 132 -0.49 -12.54 -32.66
CA LYS A 132 0.36 -12.79 -31.50
C LYS A 132 0.91 -14.21 -31.55
N GLY A 133 2.21 -14.33 -31.87
CA GLY A 133 2.91 -15.61 -32.02
C GLY A 133 3.06 -16.07 -33.47
N ALA A 134 2.47 -15.36 -34.43
CA ALA A 134 2.76 -15.60 -35.84
C ALA A 134 4.19 -15.13 -36.15
N SER A 135 5.03 -16.03 -36.65
CA SER A 135 6.33 -15.65 -37.20
C SER A 135 6.08 -14.69 -38.37
N ARG A 136 6.77 -13.54 -38.32
CA ARG A 136 6.73 -12.60 -39.45
C ARG A 136 7.21 -13.36 -40.69
N PRO A 137 6.41 -13.46 -41.76
CA PRO A 137 6.81 -14.20 -42.95
C PRO A 137 8.14 -13.62 -43.45
N LYS A 138 9.10 -14.51 -43.70
CA LYS A 138 10.43 -14.17 -44.17
C LYS A 138 10.25 -13.64 -45.60
N ARG A 139 10.42 -12.32 -45.77
CA ARG A 139 10.39 -11.69 -47.10
C ARG A 139 11.38 -12.41 -48.01
N THR A 140 10.92 -12.96 -49.12
CA THR A 140 11.81 -13.46 -50.17
C THR A 140 12.40 -12.25 -50.92
N PRO A 141 13.58 -12.39 -51.57
CA PRO A 141 14.18 -11.31 -52.35
C PRO A 141 13.25 -10.76 -53.46
N SER A 142 12.28 -11.55 -53.92
CA SER A 142 11.24 -11.17 -54.89
C SER A 142 10.21 -10.17 -54.35
N ASP A 143 10.03 -10.07 -53.02
CA ASP A 143 9.05 -9.15 -52.40
C ASP A 143 9.59 -7.73 -52.22
N GLN A 144 10.82 -7.45 -52.66
CA GLN A 144 11.39 -6.09 -52.69
C GLN A 144 10.89 -5.26 -53.87
N GLU A 145 10.18 -5.87 -54.82
CA GLU A 145 9.50 -5.18 -55.94
C GLU A 145 7.98 -5.07 -55.68
N GLY A 146 7.58 -4.69 -54.46
CA GLY A 146 6.25 -4.15 -54.21
C GLY A 146 6.26 -2.64 -54.54
N PRO A 147 5.17 -2.07 -55.10
CA PRO A 147 5.18 -0.73 -55.66
C PRO A 147 5.66 0.27 -54.62
N GLU A 148 6.62 1.08 -55.05
CA GLU A 148 7.13 2.25 -54.37
C GLU A 148 5.97 2.96 -53.68
N ARG A 149 6.03 3.09 -52.36
CA ARG A 149 4.97 3.68 -51.55
C ARG A 149 4.94 5.17 -51.90
N GLY A 150 4.20 5.49 -52.96
CA GLY A 150 4.00 6.83 -53.45
C GLY A 150 3.60 7.73 -52.30
N ASN A 151 4.45 8.69 -52.01
CA ASN A 151 4.09 10.00 -51.53
C ASN A 151 2.82 10.45 -52.26
N SER A 152 1.67 10.20 -51.67
CA SER A 152 0.38 10.69 -52.14
C SER A 152 0.33 12.20 -51.91
N GLU A 153 1.00 12.95 -52.79
CA GLU A 153 0.60 14.31 -53.10
C GLU A 153 -0.78 14.23 -53.74
N THR A 154 -1.78 14.71 -53.02
CA THR A 154 -3.14 14.87 -53.51
C THR A 154 -3.11 15.89 -54.67
N PRO A 155 -3.70 15.60 -55.84
CA PRO A 155 -3.75 16.59 -56.92
C PRO A 155 -4.69 17.73 -56.51
N ARG A 156 -4.14 18.87 -56.10
CA ARG A 156 -4.92 20.12 -56.04
C ARG A 156 -5.17 20.57 -57.48
N GLY A 157 -6.43 20.47 -57.90
CA GLY A 157 -6.91 21.01 -59.17
C GLY A 157 -6.55 22.49 -59.29
N LYS A 158 -6.03 22.85 -60.46
CA LYS A 158 -5.80 24.24 -60.88
C LYS A 158 -7.14 24.96 -60.96
N THR A 159 -7.36 25.92 -60.06
CA THR A 159 -8.16 27.10 -60.34
C THR A 159 -7.28 28.32 -60.10
N SER A 160 -7.04 29.04 -61.17
CA SER A 160 -6.43 30.37 -61.22
C SER A 160 -7.27 31.37 -60.42
N GLU A 161 -6.64 32.15 -59.55
CA GLU A 161 -6.83 33.61 -59.44
C GLU A 161 -5.83 34.23 -58.45
N THR A 162 -5.61 35.53 -58.65
CA THR A 162 -4.46 36.40 -58.34
C THR A 162 -4.24 36.80 -56.86
N PRO A 163 -3.09 37.43 -56.52
CA PRO A 163 -2.45 37.36 -55.20
C PRO A 163 -2.66 38.62 -54.34
N HIS A 164 -2.78 38.48 -53.02
CA HIS A 164 -2.42 39.54 -52.06
C HIS A 164 -2.00 38.96 -50.69
N GLY A 165 -0.91 39.52 -50.15
CA GLY A 165 -0.59 39.47 -48.71
C GLY A 165 0.56 38.54 -48.32
N GLY A 166 1.80 39.00 -48.49
CA GLY A 166 3.00 38.24 -48.17
C GLY A 166 3.32 38.13 -46.67
N THR A 167 4.01 37.04 -46.32
CA THR A 167 5.22 37.08 -45.49
C THR A 167 6.17 36.00 -45.99
N ALA A 168 7.30 36.44 -46.54
CA ALA A 168 8.34 35.59 -47.05
C ALA A 168 9.11 34.94 -45.88
N SER A 169 9.14 33.61 -45.84
CA SER A 169 10.10 32.85 -45.04
C SER A 169 11.09 32.19 -46.01
N HIS A 170 12.38 32.51 -45.81
CA HIS A 170 13.48 32.11 -46.67
C HIS A 170 13.60 30.57 -46.79
N ARG A 171 13.80 30.11 -48.04
CA ARG A 171 14.22 28.75 -48.37
C ARG A 171 15.45 28.37 -47.55
N ARG A 172 15.32 27.38 -46.66
CA ARG A 172 16.48 26.62 -46.14
C ARG A 172 16.73 25.45 -47.09
N GLY A 173 17.88 25.52 -47.74
CA GLY A 173 18.29 24.60 -48.79
C GLY A 173 18.43 23.15 -48.33
N ASN A 174 18.25 22.27 -49.31
CA ASN A 174 18.47 20.84 -49.21
C ASN A 174 19.93 20.56 -48.85
N CYS A 175 20.19 20.15 -47.62
CA CYS A 175 21.43 19.47 -47.27
C CYS A 175 21.37 18.03 -47.81
N LYS A 176 21.98 17.82 -48.98
CA LYS A 176 22.45 16.49 -49.41
C LYS A 176 23.67 16.16 -48.57
N SER A 177 23.56 15.23 -47.62
CA SER A 177 24.75 14.62 -47.02
C SER A 177 25.35 13.62 -48.00
N SER A 178 26.64 13.81 -48.28
CA SER A 178 27.48 12.95 -49.08
C SER A 178 27.63 11.57 -48.46
N THR A 179 27.47 10.55 -49.30
CA THR A 179 27.86 9.16 -49.10
C THR A 179 29.29 9.06 -48.56
N GLY A 180 29.50 8.36 -47.44
CA GLY A 180 30.85 8.04 -46.96
C GLY A 180 30.91 7.56 -45.51
N GLY A 181 30.91 6.24 -45.32
CA GLY A 181 31.63 5.56 -44.24
C GLY A 181 31.04 5.59 -42.83
N LEU A 182 29.98 4.82 -42.59
CA LEU A 182 29.77 4.22 -41.26
C LEU A 182 30.05 2.72 -41.40
N VAL A 183 31.16 2.28 -40.81
CA VAL A 183 31.47 0.85 -40.70
C VAL A 183 30.49 0.25 -39.71
N ASP A 184 29.62 -0.64 -40.20
CA ASP A 184 28.78 -1.47 -39.36
C ASP A 184 29.67 -2.32 -38.43
N PRO A 185 29.58 -2.20 -37.10
CA PRO A 185 30.19 -3.18 -36.23
C PRO A 185 29.52 -4.53 -36.49
N GLN A 186 30.31 -5.51 -36.91
CA GLN A 186 29.87 -6.88 -37.16
C GLN A 186 29.14 -7.43 -35.94
N THR A 187 27.84 -7.69 -36.06
CA THR A 187 27.11 -8.53 -35.11
C THR A 187 27.52 -9.98 -35.35
N SER A 188 28.14 -10.61 -34.35
CA SER A 188 28.41 -12.03 -34.35
C SER A 188 27.10 -12.84 -34.44
N THR A 189 27.08 -13.82 -35.33
CA THR A 189 26.06 -14.88 -35.37
C THR A 189 26.20 -15.77 -34.14
N PHE A 190 25.21 -15.76 -33.25
CA PHE A 190 25.07 -16.77 -32.22
C PHE A 190 23.62 -17.26 -32.16
N ASN A 191 23.44 -18.57 -32.35
CA ASN A 191 22.18 -19.28 -32.16
C ASN A 191 21.82 -19.37 -30.67
N PRO A 192 20.52 -19.41 -30.32
CA PRO A 192 20.06 -19.37 -28.95
C PRO A 192 20.08 -20.76 -28.32
N THR A 193 20.77 -20.90 -27.19
CA THR A 193 20.57 -21.99 -26.23
C THR A 193 20.33 -21.40 -24.84
N THR A 194 19.11 -21.64 -24.37
CA THR A 194 18.55 -21.76 -23.01
C THR A 194 19.44 -21.50 -21.77
N GLU A 195 18.90 -20.64 -20.87
CA GLU A 195 19.07 -20.57 -19.39
C GLU A 195 20.33 -19.85 -18.81
N PRO A 196 20.38 -19.41 -17.52
CA PRO A 196 19.96 -18.07 -17.06
C PRO A 196 21.01 -17.37 -16.16
N VAL A 197 21.22 -16.04 -16.25
CA VAL A 197 22.08 -15.34 -15.26
C VAL A 197 21.56 -13.96 -14.85
N ALA A 198 21.30 -13.86 -13.54
CA ALA A 198 21.50 -12.79 -12.57
C ALA A 198 21.55 -11.29 -13.01
N SER A 199 20.75 -10.49 -12.31
CA SER A 199 21.00 -9.07 -11.97
C SER A 199 21.87 -9.00 -10.69
N PRO A 200 22.47 -7.85 -10.27
CA PRO A 200 22.12 -6.46 -10.62
C PRO A 200 23.31 -5.49 -10.84
N VAL A 201 23.05 -4.33 -11.47
CA VAL A 201 23.92 -3.14 -11.32
C VAL A 201 23.05 -1.90 -11.06
N LEU A 202 23.33 -1.24 -9.93
CA LEU A 202 22.79 0.04 -9.47
C LEU A 202 23.45 1.24 -10.17
N PRO A 203 22.76 2.39 -10.31
CA PRO A 203 23.36 3.62 -10.84
C PRO A 203 24.17 4.39 -9.78
N SER A 204 25.33 4.91 -10.20
CA SER A 204 26.35 5.60 -9.42
C SER A 204 25.96 7.04 -9.06
N ILE A 205 26.17 7.41 -7.79
CA ILE A 205 26.25 8.79 -7.29
C ILE A 205 27.73 9.16 -7.12
N ARG A 206 28.10 10.36 -7.58
CA ARG A 206 29.44 10.99 -7.46
C ARG A 206 29.70 11.47 -6.04
N GLU A 207 30.97 11.46 -5.61
CA GLU A 207 31.69 12.47 -4.77
C GLU A 207 33.16 11.98 -4.50
N PRO A 208 34.10 12.84 -4.06
CA PRO A 208 35.42 12.99 -4.71
C PRO A 208 36.68 12.47 -3.96
N ASP A 209 37.76 12.39 -4.75
CA ASP A 209 39.22 12.42 -4.49
C ASP A 209 39.80 12.23 -3.08
N ALA A 210 40.72 11.25 -2.94
CA ALA A 210 42.11 11.49 -2.49
C ALA A 210 43.01 10.23 -2.53
N ARG A 211 44.05 10.29 -3.39
CA ARG A 211 45.42 9.74 -3.25
C ARG A 211 45.63 8.29 -2.80
N ALA A 212 46.09 7.46 -3.74
CA ALA A 212 47.12 6.44 -3.50
C ALA A 212 48.11 6.40 -4.68
N SER A 213 49.41 6.50 -4.38
CA SER A 213 50.52 6.40 -5.33
C SER A 213 51.18 5.03 -5.24
N LYS A 214 51.58 4.50 -6.42
CA LYS A 214 52.67 3.53 -6.69
C LYS A 214 52.40 2.08 -6.23
N ALA A 215 52.88 1.04 -6.91
CA ALA A 215 53.54 0.86 -8.21
C ALA A 215 53.61 -0.65 -8.50
N ARG A 216 53.63 -0.99 -9.81
CA ARG A 216 54.49 -1.97 -10.56
C ARG A 216 55.08 -3.16 -9.77
N THR A 217 55.05 -4.40 -10.26
CA THR A 217 55.70 -5.03 -11.45
C THR A 217 55.24 -6.51 -11.42
N GLY A 218 55.06 -7.31 -12.48
CA GLY A 218 55.84 -7.47 -13.71
C GLY A 218 56.38 -8.92 -13.75
N GLU A 219 55.92 -9.70 -14.75
CA GLU A 219 56.54 -10.90 -15.36
C GLU A 219 56.71 -12.15 -14.45
N GLU A 220 56.51 -13.39 -14.87
CA GLU A 220 57.09 -14.08 -16.02
C GLU A 220 56.38 -15.43 -16.28
N ARG A 221 56.78 -16.04 -17.39
CA ARG A 221 56.18 -17.11 -18.21
C ARG A 221 56.82 -18.48 -17.88
N THR A 222 56.11 -19.59 -18.02
CA THR A 222 56.62 -20.85 -18.61
C THR A 222 55.52 -21.89 -18.87
N ASP A 223 55.81 -22.71 -19.88
CA ASP A 223 54.95 -23.62 -20.64
C ASP A 223 54.76 -25.02 -20.01
N GLY A 224 53.64 -25.65 -20.37
CA GLY A 224 53.60 -26.99 -20.99
C GLY A 224 53.77 -28.24 -20.13
N GLY A 225 52.66 -28.98 -19.93
CA GLY A 225 52.66 -30.39 -19.56
C GLY A 225 51.28 -31.05 -19.72
N GLU A 226 51.03 -31.69 -20.87
CA GLU A 226 50.10 -32.83 -21.02
C GLU A 226 50.63 -33.99 -20.16
N VAL A 227 49.84 -34.76 -19.40
CA VAL A 227 49.05 -35.95 -19.75
C VAL A 227 48.34 -36.28 -18.40
N GLU A 228 47.04 -36.57 -18.28
CA GLU A 228 46.47 -37.91 -18.43
C GLU A 228 44.95 -37.83 -18.16
N GLN A 229 44.16 -38.47 -19.02
CA GLN A 229 42.72 -38.61 -18.83
C GLN A 229 42.46 -39.57 -17.66
N GLN A 230 41.98 -39.05 -16.54
CA GLN A 230 41.19 -39.82 -15.59
C GLN A 230 39.75 -39.30 -15.63
N GLU A 231 38.92 -39.95 -16.44
CA GLU A 231 37.50 -40.02 -16.17
C GLU A 231 37.31 -40.76 -14.84
N THR A 232 36.85 -40.07 -13.80
CA THR A 232 35.64 -40.45 -13.04
C THR A 232 35.32 -39.45 -11.92
N GLN A 233 34.06 -38.97 -11.94
CA GLN A 233 33.23 -38.42 -10.84
C GLN A 233 32.86 -36.91 -10.87
N GLY A 234 31.74 -36.61 -11.55
CA GLY A 234 30.56 -35.95 -10.93
C GLY A 234 30.51 -34.40 -10.81
N PRO A 235 29.32 -33.79 -10.96
CA PRO A 235 29.13 -32.33 -11.01
C PRO A 235 29.23 -31.68 -9.63
N GLY A 236 29.87 -30.51 -9.56
CA GLY A 236 29.97 -29.69 -8.35
C GLY A 236 28.59 -29.33 -7.77
N VAL A 237 28.41 -29.65 -6.49
CA VAL A 237 27.19 -29.44 -5.71
C VAL A 237 26.76 -27.96 -5.74
N PRO A 238 25.50 -27.62 -6.06
CA PRO A 238 25.00 -26.25 -5.91
C PRO A 238 24.92 -25.91 -4.42
N VAL A 239 25.61 -24.85 -4.00
CA VAL A 239 25.48 -24.32 -2.63
C VAL A 239 24.03 -23.87 -2.45
N ALA A 240 23.28 -24.56 -1.60
CA ALA A 240 21.89 -24.22 -1.31
C ALA A 240 21.81 -22.83 -0.65
N SER A 241 20.89 -21.98 -1.11
CA SER A 241 20.60 -20.70 -0.46
C SER A 241 20.11 -20.90 0.97
N GLN A 242 20.32 -19.93 1.86
CA GLN A 242 19.88 -20.00 3.26
C GLN A 242 18.37 -20.28 3.38
N GLY A 243 17.55 -19.72 2.50
CA GLY A 243 16.12 -19.98 2.44
C GLY A 243 15.75 -21.41 2.03
N VAL A 244 16.58 -22.07 1.20
CA VAL A 244 16.40 -23.50 0.86
C VAL A 244 16.83 -24.36 2.03
N GLU A 245 17.94 -24.03 2.68
CA GLU A 245 18.41 -24.72 3.88
C GLU A 245 17.39 -24.65 5.02
N LEU A 246 16.71 -23.51 5.19
CA LEU A 246 15.63 -23.35 6.17
C LEU A 246 14.46 -24.29 5.88
N LEU A 247 14.03 -24.38 4.62
CA LEU A 247 12.92 -25.26 4.23
C LEU A 247 13.29 -26.75 4.29
N VAL A 248 14.55 -27.09 4.03
CA VAL A 248 15.08 -28.45 4.26
C VAL A 248 15.06 -28.77 5.75
N GLU A 249 15.53 -27.87 6.61
CA GLU A 249 15.48 -28.03 8.07
C GLU A 249 14.04 -28.17 8.57
N LEU A 250 13.10 -27.40 8.03
CA LEU A 250 11.67 -27.54 8.32
C LEU A 250 11.17 -28.94 7.96
N GLY A 251 11.53 -29.46 6.78
CA GLY A 251 11.18 -30.81 6.35
C GLY A 251 11.86 -31.91 7.17
N ARG A 252 13.04 -31.66 7.77
CA ARG A 252 13.69 -32.58 8.70
C ARG A 252 12.98 -32.64 10.04
N ARG A 253 12.45 -31.50 10.53
CA ARG A 253 11.68 -31.42 11.78
C ARG A 253 10.29 -32.00 11.64
N GLU A 254 9.63 -31.73 10.52
CA GLU A 254 8.31 -32.28 10.19
C GLU A 254 8.35 -32.89 8.78
N PRO A 255 8.52 -34.22 8.66
CA PRO A 255 8.60 -34.90 7.36
C PRO A 255 7.38 -34.66 6.46
N ARG A 256 6.21 -34.41 7.04
CA ARG A 256 4.98 -34.09 6.29
C ARG A 256 5.05 -32.70 5.61
N MET A 257 5.96 -31.84 6.04
CA MET A 257 6.21 -30.51 5.46
C MET A 257 7.39 -30.50 4.47
N ALA A 258 8.01 -31.65 4.20
CA ALA A 258 9.14 -31.72 3.29
C ALA A 258 8.77 -31.28 1.86
N LEU A 259 9.58 -30.39 1.30
CA LEU A 259 9.49 -29.93 -0.08
C LEU A 259 10.65 -30.47 -0.89
N ALA A 260 10.43 -30.69 -2.19
CA ALA A 260 11.46 -31.17 -3.11
C ALA A 260 11.34 -30.50 -4.49
N GLY A 261 12.43 -30.58 -5.25
CA GLY A 261 12.49 -30.11 -6.64
C GLY A 261 12.19 -28.62 -6.78
N LYS A 262 11.54 -28.24 -7.88
CA LYS A 262 11.29 -26.83 -8.23
C LYS A 262 10.52 -26.06 -7.15
N VAL A 263 9.60 -26.72 -6.44
CA VAL A 263 8.83 -26.07 -5.36
C VAL A 263 9.74 -25.67 -4.19
N LEU A 264 10.71 -26.50 -3.82
CA LEU A 264 11.68 -26.17 -2.78
C LEU A 264 12.52 -24.96 -3.18
N SER A 265 13.01 -24.93 -4.43
CA SER A 265 13.82 -23.83 -4.96
C SER A 265 13.03 -22.53 -5.07
N ASP A 266 11.80 -22.57 -5.63
CA ASP A 266 10.95 -21.40 -5.81
C ASP A 266 10.56 -20.76 -4.45
N GLN A 267 10.16 -21.59 -3.48
CA GLN A 267 9.79 -21.10 -2.15
C GLN A 267 11.03 -20.67 -1.34
N GLY A 268 12.16 -21.37 -1.52
CA GLY A 268 13.43 -21.03 -0.90
C GLY A 268 13.91 -19.63 -1.28
N ALA A 269 13.72 -19.20 -2.53
CA ALA A 269 14.05 -17.84 -2.97
C ALA A 269 13.20 -16.76 -2.30
N LEU A 270 11.93 -17.05 -1.99
CA LEU A 270 11.06 -16.12 -1.26
C LEU A 270 11.47 -16.00 0.21
N VAL A 271 11.81 -17.12 0.85
CA VAL A 271 12.33 -17.15 2.22
C VAL A 271 13.68 -16.43 2.33
N GLU A 272 14.55 -16.58 1.34
CA GLU A 272 15.80 -15.83 1.22
C GLU A 272 15.55 -14.31 1.23
N GLY A 273 14.54 -13.85 0.49
CA GLY A 273 14.13 -12.45 0.51
C GLY A 273 13.67 -11.97 1.90
N LEU A 274 12.97 -12.81 2.66
CA LEU A 274 12.55 -12.47 4.02
C LEU A 274 13.74 -12.38 4.98
N LEU A 275 14.69 -13.32 4.89
CA LEU A 275 15.94 -13.29 5.65
C LEU A 275 16.75 -12.02 5.36
N ALA A 276 16.85 -11.63 4.08
CA ALA A 276 17.56 -10.42 3.66
C ALA A 276 16.94 -9.13 4.20
N VAL A 277 15.62 -9.12 4.46
CA VAL A 277 14.90 -7.97 5.05
C VAL A 277 14.95 -7.98 6.60
N GLY A 278 15.65 -8.95 7.19
CA GLY A 278 15.94 -9.00 8.63
C GLY A 278 15.01 -9.90 9.44
N TRP A 279 14.22 -10.77 8.80
CA TRP A 279 13.53 -11.83 9.53
C TRP A 279 14.55 -12.81 10.13
N SER A 280 14.35 -13.20 11.38
CA SER A 280 15.21 -14.21 11.99
C SER A 280 14.83 -15.61 11.51
N TRP A 281 15.84 -16.47 11.39
CA TRP A 281 15.70 -17.89 11.05
C TRP A 281 14.67 -18.61 11.94
N SER A 282 14.73 -18.36 13.25
CA SER A 282 13.83 -18.95 14.24
C SER A 282 12.39 -18.45 14.09
N ALA A 283 12.18 -17.16 13.79
CA ALA A 283 10.84 -16.61 13.57
C ALA A 283 10.18 -17.24 12.33
N LEU A 284 10.94 -17.38 11.24
CA LEU A 284 10.45 -18.01 10.02
C LEU A 284 10.15 -19.49 10.22
N LEU A 285 11.03 -20.24 10.90
CA LEU A 285 10.74 -21.65 11.23
C LEU A 285 9.47 -21.81 12.08
N ASN A 286 9.23 -20.92 13.04
CA ASN A 286 8.03 -20.98 13.87
C ASN A 286 6.76 -20.70 13.07
N VAL A 287 6.77 -19.68 12.19
CA VAL A 287 5.60 -19.34 11.37
C VAL A 287 5.33 -20.42 10.32
N LEU A 288 6.37 -20.86 9.62
CA LEU A 288 6.25 -21.87 8.57
C LEU A 288 5.98 -23.27 9.14
N GLY A 289 6.40 -23.52 10.38
CA GLY A 289 6.26 -24.79 11.09
C GLY A 289 4.93 -25.01 11.81
N ALA A 290 3.94 -24.13 11.64
CA ALA A 290 2.61 -24.34 12.21
C ALA A 290 2.02 -25.71 11.75
N PRO A 291 1.21 -26.39 12.58
CA PRO A 291 0.66 -27.69 12.23
C PRO A 291 -0.13 -27.65 10.92
N LEU A 292 0.00 -28.70 10.10
CA LEU A 292 -0.78 -28.83 8.87
C LEU A 292 -2.27 -29.04 9.20
N PRO A 293 -3.19 -28.52 8.37
CA PRO A 293 -4.62 -28.78 8.55
C PRO A 293 -4.94 -30.28 8.41
N GLU A 294 -5.97 -30.76 9.11
CA GLU A 294 -6.37 -32.17 9.12
C GLU A 294 -6.68 -32.72 7.72
N LYS A 295 -7.17 -31.86 6.82
CA LYS A 295 -7.41 -32.18 5.40
C LYS A 295 -6.62 -31.23 4.51
N ILE A 296 -5.71 -31.79 3.70
CA ILE A 296 -4.96 -31.05 2.69
C ILE A 296 -5.75 -31.12 1.37
N THR A 297 -6.35 -30.01 0.95
CA THR A 297 -7.17 -29.93 -0.27
C THR A 297 -6.38 -29.66 -1.54
N ARG A 298 -5.11 -29.26 -1.43
CA ARG A 298 -4.22 -28.95 -2.57
C ARG A 298 -2.89 -29.69 -2.48
N SER A 299 -1.91 -29.11 -1.80
CA SER A 299 -0.60 -29.71 -1.55
C SER A 299 0.10 -29.00 -0.39
N VAL A 300 1.08 -29.66 0.20
CA VAL A 300 1.92 -29.10 1.27
C VAL A 300 2.65 -27.84 0.77
N GLY A 301 3.18 -27.87 -0.46
CA GLY A 301 3.80 -26.71 -1.10
C GLY A 301 2.86 -25.50 -1.22
N ALA A 302 1.58 -25.73 -1.50
CA ALA A 302 0.58 -24.65 -1.54
C ALA A 302 0.29 -24.06 -0.15
N VAL A 303 0.33 -24.90 0.90
CA VAL A 303 0.18 -24.45 2.30
C VAL A 303 1.38 -23.57 2.69
N ILE A 304 2.60 -24.03 2.41
CA ILE A 304 3.82 -23.27 2.72
C ILE A 304 3.89 -21.96 1.92
N ALA A 305 3.56 -22.00 0.63
CA ALA A 305 3.50 -20.80 -0.20
C ALA A 305 2.50 -19.77 0.37
N LYS A 306 1.31 -20.23 0.80
CA LYS A 306 0.33 -19.33 1.41
C LYS A 306 0.79 -18.76 2.75
N ARG A 307 1.56 -19.52 3.53
CA ARG A 307 2.16 -19.03 4.78
C ARG A 307 3.19 -17.95 4.50
N ILE A 308 4.08 -18.16 3.52
CA ILE A 308 5.07 -17.16 3.09
C ILE A 308 4.38 -15.86 2.65
N GLU A 309 3.29 -15.95 1.87
CA GLU A 309 2.51 -14.80 1.41
C GLU A 309 1.89 -13.98 2.57
N LEU A 310 1.56 -14.64 3.69
CA LEU A 310 0.96 -14.00 4.86
C LEU A 310 2.00 -13.40 5.82
N ILE A 311 3.29 -13.65 5.61
CA ILE A 311 4.36 -13.06 6.41
C ILE A 311 4.47 -11.57 6.05
N PRO A 312 4.40 -10.65 7.04
CA PRO A 312 4.62 -9.23 6.79
C PRO A 312 5.98 -8.96 6.14
N ALA A 313 6.01 -8.02 5.19
CA ALA A 313 7.23 -7.71 4.43
C ALA A 313 8.41 -7.27 5.31
N CYS A 314 8.15 -6.64 6.46
CA CYS A 314 9.17 -6.27 7.43
C CYS A 314 8.94 -7.04 8.75
N PRO A 315 10.02 -7.48 9.43
CA PRO A 315 9.89 -8.11 10.73
C PRO A 315 9.29 -7.11 11.74
N PRO A 316 8.47 -7.58 12.70
CA PRO A 316 8.01 -6.73 13.79
C PRO A 316 9.22 -6.21 14.58
N VAL A 317 9.25 -4.90 14.85
CA VAL A 317 10.32 -4.27 15.66
C VAL A 317 10.39 -5.00 16.99
N GLN A 318 11.43 -5.82 17.20
CA GLN A 318 11.75 -6.36 18.50
C GLN A 318 12.16 -5.18 19.38
N ARG A 319 11.23 -4.65 20.19
CA ARG A 319 11.61 -3.70 21.23
C ARG A 319 12.32 -4.48 22.30
N ASP A 320 13.57 -4.12 22.53
CA ASP A 320 14.41 -4.62 23.59
C ASP A 320 13.64 -4.47 24.93
N PRO A 321 13.36 -5.55 25.67
CA PRO A 321 12.61 -5.51 26.92
C PRO A 321 13.34 -4.74 28.04
N SER A 322 14.59 -4.33 27.80
CA SER A 322 15.44 -3.63 28.75
C SER A 322 15.10 -2.14 28.93
N VAL A 323 14.15 -1.59 28.15
CA VAL A 323 13.71 -0.19 28.26
C VAL A 323 12.19 -0.12 28.38
N LEU A 324 11.65 -0.34 29.58
CA LEU A 324 10.27 0.03 29.89
C LEU A 324 10.22 0.85 31.20
N PRO A 325 9.58 2.04 31.20
CA PRO A 325 9.27 2.75 32.43
C PRO A 325 8.22 1.96 33.24
N ALA A 326 8.41 1.90 34.56
CA ALA A 326 7.56 1.17 35.48
C ALA A 326 6.09 1.65 35.40
N GLY A 327 5.17 0.74 35.10
CA GLY A 327 3.73 1.00 35.14
C GLY A 327 2.90 0.46 33.98
N VAL A 328 3.52 -0.09 32.93
CA VAL A 328 2.78 -0.74 31.83
C VAL A 328 2.71 -2.25 32.11
N PRO A 329 1.52 -2.88 32.13
CA PRO A 329 1.41 -4.33 32.31
C PRO A 329 2.14 -5.05 31.16
N ALA A 330 2.85 -6.13 31.51
CA ALA A 330 3.68 -6.89 30.58
C ALA A 330 2.94 -7.27 29.28
N PRO A 331 3.60 -7.25 28.12
CA PRO A 331 3.01 -7.73 26.88
C PRO A 331 2.71 -9.23 26.99
N ARG A 332 1.54 -9.61 26.47
CA ARG A 332 1.05 -10.99 26.48
C ARG A 332 1.87 -11.87 25.53
N THR A 333 2.03 -13.14 25.87
CA THR A 333 2.74 -14.11 25.02
C THR A 333 1.96 -14.42 23.74
N VAL A 334 2.65 -14.95 22.72
CA VAL A 334 2.03 -15.37 21.44
C VAL A 334 0.90 -16.39 21.66
N GLU A 335 1.02 -17.26 22.67
CA GLU A 335 -0.02 -18.20 23.09
C GLU A 335 -1.25 -17.49 23.66
N GLN A 336 -1.04 -16.47 24.51
CA GLN A 336 -2.13 -15.63 25.03
C GLN A 336 -2.79 -14.79 23.93
N GLU A 337 -2.06 -14.44 22.87
CA GLU A 337 -2.60 -13.71 21.72
C GLU A 337 -3.39 -14.62 20.77
N LEU A 338 -2.97 -15.89 20.60
CA LEU A 338 -3.71 -16.93 19.90
C LEU A 338 -4.98 -17.36 20.63
N GLU A 339 -4.95 -17.50 21.96
CA GLU A 339 -6.15 -17.75 22.77
C GLU A 339 -7.13 -16.57 22.70
N SER A 340 -6.63 -15.33 22.60
CA SER A 340 -7.48 -14.13 22.40
C SER A 340 -8.09 -14.04 21.00
N ARG A 341 -7.55 -14.78 20.01
CA ARG A 341 -8.07 -14.88 18.64
C ARG A 341 -9.09 -16.00 18.45
N SER A 342 -9.43 -16.74 19.49
CA SER A 342 -10.60 -17.62 19.51
C SER A 342 -11.86 -16.76 19.35
N GLN A 343 -12.34 -16.58 18.12
CA GLN A 343 -13.61 -15.92 17.87
C GLN A 343 -14.72 -16.80 18.44
N HIS A 344 -15.18 -16.48 19.64
CA HIS A 344 -16.29 -17.19 20.26
C HIS A 344 -17.59 -16.71 19.63
N GLU A 345 -18.61 -17.57 19.59
CA GLU A 345 -19.91 -17.20 19.04
C GLU A 345 -20.83 -16.69 20.15
N CYS A 346 -21.53 -15.60 19.86
CA CYS A 346 -22.55 -15.03 20.74
C CYS A 346 -23.73 -16.00 20.82
N GLN A 347 -24.03 -16.49 22.02
CA GLN A 347 -25.19 -17.35 22.24
C GLN A 347 -26.52 -16.58 22.23
N GLY A 348 -26.53 -15.25 22.07
CA GLY A 348 -27.77 -14.48 22.08
C GLY A 348 -28.55 -14.58 23.40
N ARG A 349 -29.80 -14.10 23.42
CA ARG A 349 -30.71 -14.34 24.56
C ARG A 349 -31.38 -15.70 24.48
N ASP A 350 -31.51 -16.23 23.27
CA ASP A 350 -32.27 -17.45 22.96
C ASP A 350 -31.42 -18.59 22.37
N GLY A 351 -30.09 -18.45 22.34
CA GLY A 351 -29.17 -19.48 21.82
C GLY A 351 -28.66 -19.22 20.39
N GLU A 352 -29.29 -18.32 19.62
CA GLU A 352 -29.20 -18.34 18.15
C GLU A 352 -28.44 -17.17 17.50
N CYS A 353 -27.74 -16.33 18.26
CA CYS A 353 -27.18 -15.10 17.68
C CYS A 353 -25.99 -15.33 16.73
N GLY A 354 -25.09 -16.27 17.02
CA GLY A 354 -23.95 -16.66 16.16
C GLY A 354 -22.90 -15.58 15.87
N ARG A 355 -23.08 -14.32 16.34
CA ARG A 355 -22.15 -13.22 16.08
C ARG A 355 -20.84 -13.41 16.83
N GLN A 356 -19.71 -13.12 16.18
CA GLN A 356 -18.39 -13.24 16.80
C GLN A 356 -18.25 -12.29 18.00
N VAL A 357 -17.74 -12.82 19.11
CA VAL A 357 -17.47 -12.12 20.36
C VAL A 357 -16.05 -12.44 20.85
N PRO A 358 -15.40 -11.50 21.56
CA PRO A 358 -13.99 -11.62 21.92
C PRO A 358 -13.74 -12.64 23.04
N THR A 359 -14.78 -13.09 23.76
CA THR A 359 -14.64 -14.01 24.89
C THR A 359 -15.79 -15.02 24.92
N LYS A 360 -15.50 -16.24 25.39
CA LYS A 360 -16.48 -17.33 25.51
C LYS A 360 -17.62 -16.91 26.44
N GLY A 361 -18.86 -17.01 25.97
CA GLY A 361 -20.05 -16.65 26.75
C GLY A 361 -20.39 -15.15 26.75
N ALA A 362 -19.63 -14.30 26.05
CA ALA A 362 -20.01 -12.90 25.89
C ALA A 362 -21.21 -12.73 24.94
N LEU A 363 -22.03 -11.70 25.21
CA LEU A 363 -23.09 -11.28 24.31
C LEU A 363 -22.61 -10.16 23.38
N CYS A 364 -23.04 -10.18 22.12
CA CYS A 364 -22.79 -9.10 21.18
C CYS A 364 -23.56 -7.83 21.62
N SER A 365 -23.17 -6.67 21.09
CA SER A 365 -23.80 -5.38 21.41
C SER A 365 -25.31 -5.35 21.17
N ALA A 366 -25.82 -6.13 20.22
CA ALA A 366 -27.25 -6.25 19.93
C ALA A 366 -28.00 -7.13 20.96
N CYS A 367 -27.35 -8.17 21.49
CA CYS A 367 -27.99 -9.10 22.44
C CYS A 367 -27.84 -8.66 23.90
N LYS A 368 -26.86 -7.80 24.22
CA LYS A 368 -26.72 -7.19 25.54
C LYS A 368 -28.00 -6.41 25.91
N LYS A 369 -28.33 -6.36 27.20
CA LYS A 369 -29.47 -5.55 27.67
C LYS A 369 -29.17 -4.07 27.46
N PRO A 370 -30.15 -3.27 27.01
CA PRO A 370 -29.98 -1.82 27.00
C PRO A 370 -29.76 -1.32 28.43
N CYS A 371 -29.09 -0.18 28.55
CA CYS A 371 -28.94 0.50 29.84
C CYS A 371 -30.31 0.72 30.50
N SER A 372 -30.44 0.37 31.78
CA SER A 372 -31.67 0.56 32.57
C SER A 372 -32.08 2.04 32.68
N ALA A 373 -31.12 2.96 32.59
CA ALA A 373 -31.38 4.41 32.55
C ALA A 373 -31.92 4.91 31.20
N GLY A 374 -32.09 4.04 30.19
CA GLY A 374 -32.66 4.42 28.88
C GLY A 374 -31.79 5.39 28.06
N CYS A 375 -30.54 5.62 28.46
CA CYS A 375 -29.71 6.70 27.90
C CYS A 375 -29.29 6.53 26.43
N GLY A 376 -29.51 5.37 25.80
CA GLY A 376 -29.11 5.09 24.41
C GLY A 376 -27.59 5.01 24.15
N ARG A 377 -26.73 5.29 25.13
CA ARG A 377 -25.25 5.36 24.95
C ARG A 377 -24.55 4.01 24.82
N GLY A 378 -25.21 2.93 25.22
CA GLY A 378 -24.63 1.59 25.12
C GLY A 378 -25.34 0.56 25.97
N PRO A 379 -24.88 -0.71 25.90
CA PRO A 379 -25.45 -1.79 26.68
C PRO A 379 -25.11 -1.68 28.17
N ALA A 380 -25.93 -2.31 29.00
CA ALA A 380 -25.67 -2.52 30.42
C ALA A 380 -24.37 -3.31 30.65
N GLU A 381 -23.65 -2.99 31.73
CA GLU A 381 -22.46 -3.72 32.14
C GLU A 381 -22.87 -5.09 32.71
N PRO A 382 -22.44 -6.23 32.13
CA PRO A 382 -22.93 -7.56 32.53
C PRO A 382 -22.59 -7.93 33.97
N ALA A 383 -21.51 -7.37 34.52
CA ALA A 383 -21.03 -7.66 35.87
C ALA A 383 -21.85 -6.98 36.98
N ARG A 384 -22.74 -6.04 36.66
CA ARG A 384 -23.53 -5.30 37.66
C ARG A 384 -25.00 -5.68 37.66
N ARG A 385 -25.62 -5.59 38.83
CA ARG A 385 -27.06 -5.85 39.05
C ARG A 385 -27.94 -4.64 38.73
N ASP A 386 -27.38 -3.43 38.73
CA ASP A 386 -28.09 -2.16 38.47
C ASP A 386 -28.50 -1.96 37.00
N GLY A 387 -27.90 -2.72 36.08
CA GLY A 387 -28.20 -2.68 34.65
C GLY A 387 -27.73 -1.39 33.96
N LEU A 388 -26.85 -0.62 34.59
CA LEU A 388 -26.34 0.63 34.03
C LEU A 388 -25.22 0.36 33.02
N CYS A 389 -25.13 1.18 31.98
CA CYS A 389 -23.99 1.16 31.07
C CYS A 389 -22.80 1.90 31.68
N ARG A 390 -21.58 1.61 31.21
CA ARG A 390 -20.35 2.25 31.68
C ARG A 390 -20.40 3.78 31.70
N GLY A 391 -21.10 4.39 30.74
CA GLY A 391 -21.30 5.84 30.70
C GLY A 391 -22.19 6.36 31.84
N CYS A 392 -23.31 5.68 32.13
CA CYS A 392 -24.16 6.09 33.27
C CYS A 392 -23.47 5.84 34.61
N ILE A 393 -22.67 4.78 34.71
CA ILE A 393 -21.84 4.52 35.90
C ILE A 393 -20.83 5.65 36.10
N GLN A 394 -20.18 6.10 35.02
CA GLN A 394 -19.26 7.23 35.10
C GLN A 394 -19.98 8.52 35.49
N ASP A 395 -21.17 8.77 34.94
CA ASP A 395 -21.96 9.96 35.29
C ASP A 395 -22.36 9.97 36.77
N GLU A 396 -22.75 8.82 37.34
CA GLU A 396 -23.03 8.71 38.78
C GLU A 396 -21.78 8.94 39.63
N ALA A 397 -20.64 8.37 39.22
CA ALA A 397 -19.36 8.59 39.89
C ALA A 397 -18.94 10.06 39.81
N ASP A 398 -19.08 10.70 38.65
CA ASP A 398 -18.76 12.09 38.42
C ASP A 398 -19.73 13.03 39.16
N ALA A 399 -20.99 12.63 39.35
CA ALA A 399 -21.97 13.36 40.14
C ALA A 399 -21.67 13.31 41.65
N ALA A 400 -21.04 12.24 42.13
CA ALA A 400 -20.60 12.11 43.52
C ALA A 400 -19.34 12.93 43.84
N LEU A 401 -18.59 13.37 42.82
CA LEU A 401 -17.40 14.18 43.01
C LEU A 401 -17.74 15.66 43.33
N PRO A 402 -16.94 16.34 44.17
CA PRO A 402 -17.06 17.77 44.38
C PRO A 402 -16.92 18.53 43.06
N ARG A 403 -17.57 19.70 42.94
CA ARG A 403 -17.45 20.55 41.76
C ARG A 403 -16.14 21.35 41.82
N CYS A 404 -15.59 21.63 40.64
CA CYS A 404 -14.39 22.44 40.46
C CYS A 404 -14.54 23.78 41.19
N LEU A 405 -13.54 24.13 42.02
CA LEU A 405 -13.49 25.40 42.76
C LEU A 405 -13.59 26.63 41.86
N ASP A 406 -13.06 26.54 40.64
CA ASP A 406 -13.11 27.64 39.66
C ASP A 406 -14.49 27.80 38.98
N GLY A 407 -15.52 27.09 39.44
CA GLY A 407 -16.92 27.31 39.03
C GLY A 407 -17.30 26.78 37.63
N CYS A 408 -16.41 26.05 36.95
CA CYS A 408 -16.64 25.58 35.57
C CYS A 408 -17.64 24.39 35.44
N GLY A 409 -18.25 23.96 36.55
CA GLY A 409 -19.25 22.87 36.60
C GLY A 409 -18.70 21.44 36.45
N ARG A 410 -17.41 21.28 36.11
CA ARG A 410 -16.75 19.97 35.97
C ARG A 410 -16.39 19.35 37.33
N PRO A 411 -16.30 18.01 37.44
CA PRO A 411 -15.89 17.36 38.67
C PRO A 411 -14.41 17.65 39.02
N ALA A 412 -14.15 17.91 40.30
CA ALA A 412 -12.83 18.06 40.87
C ALA A 412 -12.23 16.69 41.18
N VAL A 413 -11.44 16.17 40.24
CA VAL A 413 -10.78 14.86 40.37
C VAL A 413 -9.39 14.95 40.99
N ARG A 414 -8.90 16.15 41.30
CA ARG A 414 -7.58 16.40 41.91
C ARG A 414 -7.71 16.89 43.34
N SER A 415 -6.67 16.64 44.13
CA SER A 415 -6.60 17.02 45.56
C SER A 415 -6.60 18.53 45.81
N ASP A 416 -6.30 19.34 44.79
CA ASP A 416 -6.34 20.81 44.86
C ASP A 416 -7.76 21.38 44.62
N GLY A 417 -8.78 20.53 44.51
CA GLY A 417 -10.18 20.93 44.33
C GLY A 417 -10.51 21.44 42.92
N ARG A 418 -9.59 21.30 41.96
CA ARG A 418 -9.78 21.75 40.57
C ARG A 418 -10.00 20.57 39.62
N CYS A 419 -10.71 20.84 38.52
CA CYS A 419 -10.77 19.92 37.41
C CYS A 419 -9.43 19.91 36.64
N PRO A 420 -9.13 18.89 35.82
CA PRO A 420 -7.84 18.79 35.14
C PRO A 420 -7.55 19.95 34.19
N ALA A 421 -8.58 20.58 33.64
CA ALA A 421 -8.43 21.73 32.75
C ALA A 421 -8.04 22.99 33.53
N CYS A 422 -8.84 23.37 34.54
CA CYS A 422 -8.56 24.56 35.34
C CYS A 422 -7.27 24.41 36.17
N HIS A 423 -6.93 23.19 36.59
CA HIS A 423 -5.62 22.93 37.19
C HIS A 423 -4.47 23.27 36.21
N ARG A 424 -4.56 22.84 34.95
CA ARG A 424 -3.52 23.16 33.95
C ARG A 424 -3.40 24.65 33.69
N GLU A 425 -4.53 25.36 33.60
CA GLU A 425 -4.56 26.81 33.42
C GLU A 425 -3.93 27.53 34.62
N GLU A 426 -4.26 27.12 35.84
CA GLU A 426 -3.67 27.67 37.07
C GLU A 426 -2.17 27.39 37.15
N THR A 427 -1.73 26.17 36.83
CA THR A 427 -0.29 25.85 36.80
C THR A 427 0.44 26.63 35.72
N GLY A 428 -0.19 26.87 34.57
CA GLY A 428 0.36 27.68 33.49
C GLY A 428 0.56 29.13 33.93
N ARG A 429 -0.47 29.75 34.51
CA ARG A 429 -0.38 31.12 35.05
C ARG A 429 0.72 31.26 36.09
N ARG A 430 0.85 30.30 37.02
CA ARG A 430 1.93 30.31 38.02
C ARG A 430 3.31 30.16 37.41
N ALA A 431 3.46 29.36 36.36
CA ALA A 431 4.72 29.21 35.65
C ALA A 431 5.10 30.52 34.95
N GLU A 432 4.16 31.16 34.25
CA GLU A 432 4.38 32.47 33.61
C GLU A 432 4.75 33.56 34.61
N GLU A 433 4.06 33.62 35.76
CA GLU A 433 4.40 34.55 36.85
C GLU A 433 5.80 34.29 37.42
N GLN A 434 6.20 33.02 37.58
CA GLN A 434 7.54 32.65 38.02
C GLN A 434 8.61 33.02 37.00
N GLU A 435 8.36 32.80 35.70
CA GLU A 435 9.27 33.20 34.63
C GLU A 435 9.44 34.72 34.58
N LEU A 436 8.35 35.48 34.71
CA LEU A 436 8.42 36.95 34.81
C LEU A 436 9.18 37.42 36.05
N ALA A 437 9.00 36.77 37.20
CA ALA A 437 9.73 37.08 38.42
C ALA A 437 11.24 36.81 38.26
N GLN A 438 11.60 35.65 37.69
CA GLN A 438 12.99 35.28 37.39
C GLN A 438 13.63 36.25 36.38
N ALA A 439 12.90 36.66 35.34
CA ALA A 439 13.38 37.62 34.37
C ALA A 439 13.63 39.00 34.99
N ARG A 440 12.77 39.44 35.92
CA ARG A 440 12.95 40.71 36.66
C ARG A 440 14.17 40.65 37.58
N GLU A 441 14.37 39.52 38.26
CA GLU A 441 15.55 39.30 39.11
C GLU A 441 16.85 39.27 38.27
N ALA A 442 16.85 38.57 37.14
CA ALA A 442 17.98 38.54 36.21
C ALA A 442 18.31 39.93 35.65
N LEU A 443 17.31 40.74 35.29
CA LEU A 443 17.50 42.12 34.86
C LEU A 443 18.11 42.98 35.98
N ALA A 444 17.61 42.84 37.21
CA ALA A 444 18.13 43.57 38.36
C ALA A 444 19.59 43.19 38.67
N ALA A 445 19.96 41.90 38.54
CA ALA A 445 21.33 41.44 38.69
C ALA A 445 22.27 42.05 37.64
N LEU A 446 21.84 42.14 36.37
CA LEU A 446 22.63 42.79 35.32
C LEU A 446 22.88 44.28 35.61
N LEU A 447 21.82 45.02 35.98
CA LEU A 447 21.93 46.45 36.28
C LEU A 447 22.71 46.75 37.58
N GLY A 448 22.76 45.81 38.52
CA GLY A 448 23.53 45.95 39.77
C GLY A 448 25.04 45.80 39.59
N THR A 449 25.51 45.19 38.49
CA THR A 449 26.95 44.95 38.25
C THR A 449 27.71 46.15 37.68
N GLU A 450 27.03 47.20 37.21
CA GLU A 450 27.68 48.35 36.56
C GLU A 450 28.26 49.39 37.54
N SER A 451 28.00 49.32 38.86
CA SER A 451 28.49 50.35 39.82
C SER A 451 29.85 50.07 40.47
N ALA A 452 30.49 48.92 40.20
CA ALA A 452 31.72 48.51 40.89
C ALA A 452 33.03 48.79 40.12
N GLY A 453 33.00 49.57 39.04
CA GLY A 453 34.14 49.75 38.13
C GLY A 453 34.46 51.20 37.78
N ALA A 454 34.65 52.08 38.76
CA ALA A 454 35.30 53.38 38.54
C ALA A 454 36.74 53.32 39.09
N PRO A 455 37.77 53.14 38.25
CA PRO A 455 39.16 53.24 38.69
C PRO A 455 39.52 54.71 38.97
N SER A 456 40.11 54.97 40.14
CA SER A 456 40.68 56.27 40.54
C SER A 456 42.03 56.55 39.90
#